data_AF-A0A1M6NZL4-F1
#
_entry.id   AF-A0A1M6NZL4-F1
#
_cell.length_a   1.000
_cell.length_b   1.000
_cell.length_c   1.000
_cell.angle_alpha   90.00
_cell.angle_beta   90.00
_cell.angle_gamma   90.00
#
_symmetry.space_group_name_H-M   'P 1'
#
loop_
_entity.id
_entity.type
_entity.pdbx_description
1 polymer ?
#
loop_
_entity_poly.entity_id
_entity_poly.type
_entity_poly.pdbx_seq_one_letter_code
_entity_poly.pdbx_strand_id
1 'polypeptide(L)'
;MMKTILEIYALAVCFFTVACFVITLGLALWNVVELSAPEFTINNQKYECHQTDEAYRDCFSDQYKYRKKESPETFPTGEVLTKKREFEYSQIIKSERREALQGIVQKSIIILVDIILFIIHWKLAIRARENAS
;
A
#
# COMPACT_ATOMS: atom_id res chain seq x y z
N MET A 1 1.96 -14.27 43.75
CA MET A 1 2.85 -14.38 42.56
C MET A 1 2.10 -14.57 41.24
N MET A 2 1.20 -15.56 41.09
CA MET A 2 0.49 -15.79 39.80
C MET A 2 -0.31 -14.57 39.30
N LYS A 3 -0.86 -13.75 40.20
CA LYS A 3 -1.59 -12.51 39.86
C LYS A 3 -0.68 -11.45 39.22
N THR A 4 0.50 -11.24 39.79
CA THR A 4 1.52 -10.33 39.26
C THR A 4 2.04 -10.79 37.90
N ILE A 5 2.15 -12.11 37.70
CA ILE A 5 2.53 -12.69 36.41
C ILE A 5 1.45 -12.42 35.35
N LEU A 6 0.18 -12.56 35.70
CA LEU A 6 -0.94 -12.27 34.79
C LEU A 6 -1.01 -10.78 34.40
N GLU A 7 -0.78 -9.88 35.35
CA GLU A 7 -0.73 -8.44 35.10
C GLU A 7 0.44 -8.06 34.17
N ILE A 8 1.65 -8.56 34.45
CA ILE A 8 2.83 -8.32 33.61
C ILE A 8 2.60 -8.86 32.20
N TYR A 9 2.04 -10.06 32.08
CA TYR A 9 1.68 -10.64 30.78
C TYR A 9 0.70 -9.75 30.01
N ALA A 10 -0.39 -9.32 30.65
CA ALA A 10 -1.40 -8.48 30.01
C ALA A 10 -0.80 -7.12 29.56
N LEU A 11 0.04 -6.51 30.39
CA LEU A 11 0.73 -5.25 30.05
C LEU A 11 1.74 -5.45 28.92
N ALA A 12 2.48 -6.56 28.90
CA ALA A 12 3.41 -6.87 27.82
C ALA A 12 2.70 -7.04 26.47
N VAL A 13 1.56 -7.74 26.46
CA VAL A 13 0.73 -7.86 25.25
C VAL A 13 0.18 -6.50 24.82
N CYS A 14 -0.34 -5.70 25.76
CA CYS A 14 -0.79 -4.33 25.45
C CYS A 14 0.31 -3.45 24.85
N PHE A 15 1.55 -3.56 25.33
CA PHE A 15 2.69 -2.84 24.74
C PHE A 15 2.95 -3.28 23.30
N PHE A 16 2.94 -4.60 23.04
CA PHE A 16 3.14 -5.13 21.71
C PHE A 16 2.02 -4.74 20.73
N THR A 17 0.76 -4.77 21.18
CA THR A 17 -0.38 -4.35 20.33
C THR A 17 -0.32 -2.86 20.00
N VAL A 18 0.11 -1.99 20.92
CA VAL A 18 0.32 -0.57 20.61
C VAL A 18 1.43 -0.39 19.58
N ALA A 19 2.55 -1.11 19.70
CA ALA A 19 3.63 -1.04 18.72
C ALA A 19 3.15 -1.49 17.32
N CYS A 20 2.43 -2.61 17.23
CA CYS A 20 1.83 -3.10 15.99
C CYS A 20 0.84 -2.09 15.40
N PHE A 21 -0.03 -1.52 16.24
CA PHE A 21 -0.99 -0.51 15.85
C PHE A 21 -0.32 0.72 15.24
N VAL A 22 0.72 1.27 15.89
CA VAL A 22 1.42 2.48 15.40
C VAL A 22 2.08 2.23 14.04
N ILE A 23 2.77 1.10 13.88
CA ILE A 23 3.41 0.74 12.62
C ILE A 23 2.37 0.55 11.51
N THR A 24 1.29 -0.19 11.81
CA THR A 24 0.21 -0.46 10.87
C THR A 24 -0.50 0.83 10.45
N LEU A 25 -0.73 1.75 11.40
CA LEU A 25 -1.32 3.05 11.14
C LEU A 25 -0.44 3.91 10.22
N GLY A 26 0.88 3.96 10.46
CA GLY A 26 1.82 4.67 9.59
C GLY A 26 1.75 4.17 8.14
N LEU A 27 1.68 2.85 7.96
CA LEU A 27 1.53 2.25 6.63
C LEU A 27 0.15 2.48 6.02
N ALA A 28 -0.92 2.52 6.84
CA ALA A 28 -2.26 2.89 6.36
C ALA A 28 -2.30 4.34 5.85
N LEU A 29 -1.62 5.26 6.55
CA LEU A 29 -1.50 6.65 6.12
C LEU A 29 -0.75 6.78 4.79
N TRP A 30 0.30 5.98 4.58
CA TRP A 30 0.98 5.94 3.28
C TRP A 30 0.03 5.56 2.14
N ASN A 31 -0.81 4.54 2.34
CA ASN A 31 -1.80 4.15 1.34
C ASN A 31 -2.85 5.26 1.09
N VAL A 32 -3.13 6.12 2.07
CA VAL A 32 -4.00 7.30 1.85
C VAL A 32 -3.32 8.32 0.92
N VAL A 33 -2.00 8.51 1.07
CA VAL A 33 -1.21 9.35 0.15
C VAL A 33 -1.22 8.75 -1.25
N GLU A 34 -0.98 7.45 -1.39
CA GLU A 34 -1.02 6.72 -2.67
C GLU A 34 -2.39 6.82 -3.37
N LEU A 35 -3.49 6.77 -2.59
CA LEU A 35 -4.83 6.93 -3.13
C LEU A 35 -5.11 8.37 -3.60
N SER A 36 -4.65 9.36 -2.83
CA SER A 36 -4.96 10.79 -3.06
C SER A 36 -4.08 11.41 -4.13
N ALA A 37 -2.81 11.03 -4.17
CA ALA A 37 -1.79 11.55 -5.06
C ALA A 37 -0.98 10.40 -5.71
N PRO A 38 -1.63 9.55 -6.53
CA PRO A 38 -0.98 8.37 -7.12
C PRO A 38 0.23 8.75 -7.98
N GLU A 39 0.20 9.89 -8.67
CA GLU A 39 1.34 10.37 -9.48
C GLU A 39 2.62 10.61 -8.66
N PHE A 40 2.49 10.91 -7.37
CA PHE A 40 3.63 11.07 -6.46
C PHE A 40 4.20 9.72 -6.00
N THR A 41 3.36 8.68 -5.94
CA THR A 41 3.75 7.37 -5.43
C THR A 41 4.11 6.37 -6.52
N ILE A 42 3.71 6.61 -7.78
CA ILE A 42 4.09 5.73 -8.88
C ILE A 42 5.62 5.73 -9.05
N ASN A 43 6.16 4.59 -9.52
CA ASN A 43 7.58 4.47 -9.80
C ASN A 43 8.05 5.53 -10.84
N ASN A 44 9.18 6.18 -10.58
CA ASN A 44 9.77 7.20 -11.45
C ASN A 44 9.89 6.77 -12.91
N GLN A 45 10.31 5.52 -13.18
CA GLN A 45 10.41 5.01 -14.55
C GLN A 45 9.04 5.02 -15.24
N LYS A 46 7.99 4.56 -14.57
CA LYS A 46 6.63 4.60 -15.14
C LYS A 46 6.17 6.04 -15.36
N TYR A 47 6.48 6.93 -14.43
CA TYR A 47 6.16 8.36 -14.54
C TYR A 47 6.84 8.98 -15.75
N GLU A 48 8.17 8.89 -15.83
CA GLU A 48 9.02 9.50 -16.86
C GLU A 48 8.68 8.97 -18.25
N CYS A 49 8.54 7.65 -18.40
CA CYS A 49 8.20 7.03 -19.68
C CYS A 49 6.83 7.43 -20.24
N HIS A 50 5.94 8.06 -19.47
CA HIS A 50 4.61 8.47 -19.94
C HIS A 50 4.43 9.99 -20.03
N GLN A 51 5.45 10.79 -19.75
CA GLN A 51 5.34 12.26 -19.80
C GLN A 51 5.20 12.79 -21.24
N THR A 52 5.98 12.27 -22.18
CA THR A 52 5.95 12.70 -23.59
C THR A 52 5.96 11.51 -24.54
N ASP A 53 5.56 11.74 -25.79
CA ASP A 53 5.55 10.72 -26.84
C ASP A 53 6.98 10.26 -27.20
N GLU A 54 7.97 11.16 -27.08
CA GLU A 54 9.39 10.84 -27.25
C GLU A 54 9.90 9.93 -26.14
N ALA A 55 9.63 10.28 -24.87
CA ALA A 55 10.03 9.46 -23.72
C ALA A 55 9.35 8.08 -23.76
N TYR A 56 8.07 8.03 -24.11
CA TYR A 56 7.33 6.79 -24.28
C TYR A 56 7.92 5.93 -25.40
N ARG A 57 8.28 6.57 -26.53
CA ARG A 57 8.95 5.86 -27.62
C ARG A 57 10.29 5.28 -27.16
N ASP A 58 11.13 6.07 -26.51
CA ASP A 58 12.45 5.63 -26.03
C ASP A 58 12.36 4.44 -25.06
N CYS A 59 11.40 4.49 -24.13
CA CYS A 59 11.19 3.39 -23.18
C CYS A 59 10.63 2.10 -23.80
N PHE A 60 9.85 2.20 -24.89
CA PHE A 60 9.03 1.08 -25.36
C PHE A 60 9.26 0.64 -26.81
N SER A 61 10.04 1.37 -27.62
CA SER A 61 10.31 1.02 -29.02
C SER A 61 11.09 -0.29 -29.15
N ASP A 62 11.91 -0.62 -28.16
CA ASP A 62 12.76 -1.81 -28.16
C ASP A 62 12.05 -3.07 -27.65
N GLN A 63 10.78 -2.96 -27.28
CA GLN A 63 9.99 -4.13 -26.87
C GLN A 63 9.92 -5.17 -28.00
N TYR A 64 9.99 -6.46 -27.63
CA TYR A 64 10.05 -7.58 -28.57
C TYR A 64 8.98 -7.55 -29.68
N LYS A 65 7.76 -7.10 -29.34
CA LYS A 65 6.65 -6.95 -30.30
C LYS A 65 6.93 -5.99 -31.45
N TYR A 66 7.85 -5.03 -31.27
CA TYR A 66 8.23 -4.03 -32.28
C TYR A 66 9.59 -4.32 -32.92
N ARG A 67 10.38 -5.21 -32.33
CA ARG A 67 11.76 -5.50 -32.76
C ARG A 67 11.86 -6.61 -33.82
N LYS A 68 10.88 -7.52 -33.88
CA LYS A 68 10.97 -8.68 -34.77
C LYS A 68 10.73 -8.26 -36.23
N LYS A 69 11.65 -8.62 -37.12
CA LYS A 69 11.53 -8.48 -38.58
C LYS A 69 10.27 -9.20 -39.15
N GLU A 70 9.70 -10.12 -38.36
CA GLU A 70 8.49 -10.91 -38.65
C GLU A 70 7.26 -10.46 -37.85
N SER A 71 7.37 -9.43 -37.00
CA SER A 71 6.21 -8.90 -36.28
C SER A 71 5.54 -7.84 -37.16
N PRO A 72 4.23 -7.96 -37.47
CA PRO A 72 3.53 -7.03 -38.36
C PRO A 72 3.19 -5.69 -37.68
N GLU A 73 3.38 -5.57 -36.36
CA GLU A 73 3.02 -4.35 -35.64
C GLU A 73 4.10 -3.28 -35.75
N THR A 74 3.79 -2.23 -36.51
CA THR A 74 4.57 -1.00 -36.49
C THR A 74 4.35 -0.26 -35.17
N PHE A 75 5.42 0.32 -34.62
CA PHE A 75 5.30 1.16 -33.43
C PHE A 75 4.36 2.34 -33.77
N PRO A 76 3.34 2.62 -32.93
CA PRO A 76 2.38 3.67 -33.24
C PRO A 76 3.07 5.03 -33.31
N THR A 77 2.56 5.91 -34.17
CA THR A 77 3.10 7.27 -34.37
C THR A 77 1.98 8.30 -34.40
N GLY A 78 2.32 9.56 -34.17
CA GLY A 78 1.36 10.67 -34.15
C GLY A 78 0.25 10.47 -33.12
N GLU A 79 -0.98 10.83 -33.45
CA GLU A 79 -2.13 10.82 -32.55
C GLU A 79 -2.40 9.43 -31.92
N VAL A 80 -2.11 8.34 -32.64
CA VAL A 80 -2.31 6.97 -32.14
C VAL A 80 -1.35 6.68 -30.99
N LEU A 81 -0.11 7.18 -31.07
CA LEU A 81 0.89 7.05 -30.00
C LEU A 81 0.44 7.81 -28.76
N THR A 82 0.02 9.07 -28.95
CA THR A 82 -0.43 9.94 -27.85
C THR A 82 -1.61 9.31 -27.11
N LYS A 83 -2.62 8.84 -27.85
CA LYS A 83 -3.80 8.18 -27.24
C LYS A 83 -3.43 6.91 -26.49
N LYS A 84 -2.50 6.12 -27.02
CA LYS A 84 -2.02 4.91 -26.35
C LYS A 84 -1.27 5.23 -25.06
N ARG A 85 -0.34 6.20 -25.09
CA ARG A 85 0.41 6.68 -23.93
C ARG A 85 -0.52 7.15 -22.82
N GLU A 86 -1.47 8.03 -23.15
CA GLU A 86 -2.45 8.56 -22.19
C GLU A 86 -3.35 7.46 -21.62
N PHE A 87 -3.79 6.53 -22.47
CA PHE A 87 -4.58 5.40 -22.03
C PHE A 87 -3.81 4.51 -21.06
N GLU A 88 -2.59 4.08 -21.40
CA GLU A 88 -1.75 3.23 -20.53
C GLU A 88 -1.41 3.94 -19.22
N TYR A 89 -1.07 5.23 -19.27
CA TYR A 89 -0.83 6.02 -18.06
C TYR A 89 -2.07 6.07 -17.17
N SER A 90 -3.26 6.28 -17.74
CA SER A 90 -4.50 6.26 -16.97
C SER A 90 -4.77 4.90 -16.31
N GLN A 91 -4.34 3.79 -16.93
CA GLN A 91 -4.45 2.45 -16.34
C GLN A 91 -3.45 2.28 -15.20
N ILE A 92 -2.23 2.79 -15.33
CA ILE A 92 -1.23 2.78 -14.25
C ILE A 92 -1.78 3.53 -13.02
N ILE A 93 -2.30 4.74 -13.21
CA ILE A 93 -2.90 5.52 -12.12
C ILE A 93 -4.08 4.78 -11.48
N LYS A 94 -4.93 4.13 -12.27
CA LYS A 94 -6.03 3.31 -11.75
C LYS A 94 -5.54 2.10 -10.96
N SER A 95 -4.48 1.43 -11.42
CA SER A 95 -3.92 0.28 -10.70
C SER A 95 -3.32 0.69 -9.36
N GLU A 96 -2.60 1.81 -9.30
CA GLU A 96 -1.98 2.34 -8.08
C GLU A 96 -3.07 2.72 -7.05
N ARG A 97 -4.13 3.41 -7.50
CA ARG A 97 -5.28 3.68 -6.61
C ARG A 97 -5.95 2.41 -6.09
N ARG A 98 -6.05 1.36 -6.91
CA ARG A 98 -6.66 0.09 -6.49
C ARG A 98 -5.77 -0.63 -5.47
N GLU A 99 -4.46 -0.61 -5.67
CA GLU A 99 -3.49 -1.17 -4.73
C GLU A 99 -3.57 -0.45 -3.37
N ALA A 100 -3.55 0.90 -3.39
CA ALA A 100 -3.79 1.73 -2.23
C ALA A 100 -5.10 1.38 -1.48
N LEU A 101 -6.22 1.24 -2.20
CA LEU A 101 -7.51 0.87 -1.60
C LEU A 101 -7.46 -0.51 -0.94
N GLN A 102 -6.88 -1.51 -1.60
CA GLN A 102 -6.72 -2.84 -1.04
C GLN A 102 -5.84 -2.80 0.23
N GLY A 103 -4.77 -2.02 0.19
CA GLY A 103 -3.89 -1.78 1.32
C GLY A 103 -4.60 -1.12 2.50
N ILE A 104 -5.42 -0.09 2.27
CA ILE A 104 -6.23 0.58 3.31
C ILE A 104 -7.17 -0.43 3.96
N VAL A 105 -7.90 -1.23 3.18
CA VAL A 105 -8.84 -2.23 3.70
C VAL A 105 -8.11 -3.25 4.57
N GLN A 106 -6.99 -3.80 4.09
CA GLN A 106 -6.21 -4.78 4.84
C GLN A 106 -5.69 -4.19 6.17
N LYS A 107 -5.11 -2.99 6.14
CA LYS A 107 -4.58 -2.33 7.35
C LYS A 107 -5.67 -1.93 8.33
N SER A 108 -6.85 -1.57 7.84
CA SER A 108 -8.02 -1.27 8.69
C SER A 108 -8.50 -2.50 9.46
N ILE A 109 -8.47 -3.69 8.85
CA ILE A 109 -8.79 -4.95 9.53
C ILE A 109 -7.77 -5.23 10.64
N ILE A 110 -6.47 -5.05 10.38
CA ILE A 110 -5.41 -5.26 11.38
C ILE A 110 -5.60 -4.31 12.56
N ILE A 111 -5.82 -3.02 12.28
CA ILE A 111 -6.10 -2.00 13.30
C ILE A 111 -7.30 -2.40 14.18
N LEU A 112 -8.37 -2.90 13.56
CA LEU A 112 -9.57 -3.34 14.30
C LEU A 112 -9.25 -4.53 15.23
N VAL A 113 -8.45 -5.49 14.77
CA VAL A 113 -8.01 -6.62 15.61
C VAL A 113 -7.13 -6.14 16.76
N ASP A 114 -6.18 -5.24 16.51
CA ASP A 114 -5.30 -4.67 17.55
C ASP A 114 -6.11 -3.93 18.63
N ILE A 115 -7.14 -3.18 18.24
CA ILE A 115 -8.07 -2.50 19.16
C ILE A 115 -8.79 -3.53 20.04
N ILE A 116 -9.35 -4.60 19.45
CA ILE A 116 -10.06 -5.63 20.21
C ILE A 116 -9.13 -6.33 21.20
N LEU A 117 -7.95 -6.75 20.75
CA LEU A 117 -6.95 -7.42 21.60
C LEU A 117 -6.50 -6.51 22.74
N PHE A 118 -6.22 -5.24 22.44
CA PHE A 118 -5.85 -4.26 23.45
C PHE A 118 -6.95 -4.10 24.50
N ILE A 119 -8.22 -3.95 24.10
CA ILE A 119 -9.33 -3.80 25.05
C ILE A 119 -9.46 -5.03 25.96
N ILE A 120 -9.33 -6.24 25.41
CA ILE A 120 -9.42 -7.49 26.17
C ILE A 120 -8.29 -7.57 27.20
N HIS A 121 -7.04 -7.36 26.77
CA HIS A 121 -5.89 -7.44 27.66
C HIS A 121 -5.84 -6.29 28.67
N TRP A 122 -6.28 -5.10 28.29
CA TRP A 122 -6.42 -3.97 29.20
C TRP A 122 -7.43 -4.27 30.32
N LYS A 123 -8.61 -4.82 29.97
CA LYS A 123 -9.59 -5.25 30.98
C LYS A 123 -9.05 -6.36 31.88
N LEU A 124 -8.26 -7.29 31.33
CA LEU A 124 -7.60 -8.34 32.11
C LEU A 124 -6.60 -7.75 33.11
N ALA A 125 -5.78 -6.80 32.68
CA ALA A 125 -4.81 -6.12 33.54
C ALA A 125 -5.49 -5.38 34.70
N ILE A 126 -6.58 -4.64 34.41
CA ILE A 126 -7.37 -3.95 35.44
C ILE A 126 -7.91 -4.96 36.46
N ARG A 127 -8.56 -6.04 36.00
CA ARG A 127 -9.10 -7.07 36.90
C ARG A 127 -8.01 -7.76 37.71
N ALA A 128 -6.85 -8.04 37.13
CA ALA A 128 -5.73 -8.65 37.84
C ALA A 128 -5.23 -7.75 38.98
N ARG A 129 -5.25 -6.44 38.77
CA ARG A 129 -4.88 -5.42 39.76
C ARG A 129 -5.91 -5.28 40.88
N GLU A 130 -7.21 -5.18 40.54
CA GLU A 130 -8.31 -5.09 41.52
C GLU A 130 -8.37 -6.33 42.43
N ASN A 131 -8.08 -7.52 41.89
CA ASN A 131 -8.04 -8.75 42.67
C ASN A 131 -6.73 -8.96 43.45
N ALA A 132 -5.76 -8.05 43.33
CA ALA A 132 -4.48 -8.07 44.03
C ALA A 132 -4.40 -7.05 45.19
N SER A 133 -5.25 -6.02 45.18
CA SER A 133 -5.56 -5.15 46.34
C SER A 133 -6.52 -5.81 47.31
#